data_AF-A0A3N5SKT4-F1
#
_entry.id   AF-A0A3N5SKT4-F1
#
_cell.length_a   1.000
_cell.length_b   1.000
_cell.length_c   1.000
_cell.angle_alpha   90.00
_cell.angle_beta   90.00
_cell.angle_gamma   90.00
#
_symmetry.space_group_name_H-M   'P 1'
#
loop_
_entity.id
_entity.type
_entity.pdbx_description
1 polymer ?
#
loop_
_entity_poly.entity_id
_entity_poly.type
_entity_poly.pdbx_seq_one_letter_code
_entity_poly.pdbx_strand_id
1 'polypeptide(L)'
;MPADKPYIEHRFLGVRSFVDYLSEAGVSYTLFDDPAIEILFAQKSELLNRGRDSVLIGACTDEGLGVYFAQFGIRITESFISHVVFVFDHHPRPDELAETADDMEPLVLRHLDGVDIGEILRRGSH
;
A
#
# COMPACT_ATOMS: atom_id res chain seq x y z
N MET A 1 15.05 16.71 13.33
CA MET A 1 15.30 16.10 12.01
C MET A 1 14.05 15.30 11.66
N PRO A 2 13.53 15.33 10.42
CA PRO A 2 12.46 14.40 10.09
C PRO A 2 13.04 12.99 10.31
N ALA A 3 12.34 12.16 11.08
CA ALA A 3 12.73 10.78 11.26
C ALA A 3 12.77 10.11 9.87
N ASP A 4 13.78 9.27 9.64
CA ASP A 4 13.85 8.49 8.40
C ASP A 4 12.57 7.67 8.29
N LYS A 5 11.93 7.71 7.11
CA LYS A 5 10.72 6.94 6.85
C LYS A 5 11.02 5.44 6.99
N PRO A 6 10.05 4.63 7.45
CA PRO A 6 10.29 3.21 7.65
C PRO A 6 10.46 2.43 6.34
N TYR A 7 9.99 2.99 5.22
CA TYR A 7 10.12 2.43 3.88
C TYR A 7 11.13 3.20 3.03
N ILE A 8 11.77 2.50 2.09
CA ILE A 8 12.74 3.07 1.15
C ILE A 8 12.09 3.61 -0.13
N GLU A 9 10.92 3.08 -0.50
CA GLU A 9 10.19 3.47 -1.72
C GLU A 9 8.70 3.17 -1.57
N HIS A 10 7.86 3.88 -2.33
CA HIS A 10 6.43 3.59 -2.43
C HIS A 10 5.91 3.80 -3.86
N ARG A 11 4.84 3.09 -4.23
CA ARG A 11 4.20 3.27 -5.54
C ARG A 11 2.71 3.02 -5.52
N PHE A 12 1.96 3.91 -6.17
CA PHE A 12 0.55 3.68 -6.52
C PHE A 12 0.47 2.79 -7.76
N LEU A 13 -0.21 1.66 -7.64
CA LEU A 13 -0.30 0.62 -8.66
C LEU A 13 -1.64 0.62 -9.40
N GLY A 14 -2.62 1.41 -8.93
CA GLY A 14 -3.98 1.41 -9.45
C GLY A 14 -4.68 0.09 -9.14
N VAL A 15 -5.43 -0.46 -10.10
CA VAL A 15 -6.28 -1.64 -9.87
C VAL A 15 -5.55 -2.99 -9.92
N ARG A 16 -4.24 -2.98 -10.20
CA ARG A 16 -3.43 -4.20 -10.30
C ARG A 16 -2.56 -4.35 -9.06
N SER A 17 -2.51 -5.56 -8.49
CA SER A 17 -1.72 -5.82 -7.30
C SER A 17 -0.22 -5.89 -7.62
N PHE A 18 0.61 -5.61 -6.63
CA PHE A 18 2.06 -5.78 -6.71
C PHE A 18 2.44 -7.23 -6.99
N VAL A 19 1.74 -8.17 -6.36
CA VAL A 19 1.92 -9.61 -6.58
C VAL A 19 1.71 -9.99 -8.06
N ASP A 20 0.73 -9.39 -8.73
CA ASP A 20 0.50 -9.62 -10.17
C ASP A 20 1.66 -9.05 -11.02
N TYR A 21 2.26 -7.94 -10.59
CA TYR A 21 3.45 -7.38 -11.27
C TYR A 21 4.68 -8.26 -11.06
N LEU A 22 4.92 -8.75 -9.84
CA LEU A 22 6.03 -9.67 -9.55
C LEU A 22 5.90 -10.95 -10.37
N SER A 23 4.69 -11.53 -10.40
CA SER A 23 4.41 -12.76 -11.16
C SER A 23 4.63 -12.57 -12.67
N GLU A 24 4.17 -11.45 -13.25
CA GLU A 24 4.40 -11.17 -14.67
C GLU A 24 5.88 -10.93 -14.98
N ALA A 25 6.60 -10.27 -14.08
CA ALA A 25 8.04 -10.03 -14.22
C ALA A 25 8.89 -11.29 -13.99
N GLY A 26 8.28 -12.40 -13.55
CA GLY A 26 9.00 -13.63 -13.21
C GLY A 26 9.82 -13.53 -11.93
N VAL A 27 9.46 -12.60 -11.03
CA VAL A 27 10.14 -12.40 -9.74
C VAL A 27 9.52 -13.31 -8.70
N SER A 28 10.34 -14.12 -8.03
CA SER A 28 9.86 -15.00 -6.96
C SER A 28 9.61 -14.20 -5.68
N TYR A 29 8.55 -14.54 -4.96
CA TYR A 29 8.20 -13.90 -3.69
C TYR A 29 7.58 -14.89 -2.71
N THR A 30 7.63 -14.53 -1.43
CA THR A 30 6.88 -15.18 -0.35
C THR A 30 5.95 -14.16 0.29
N LEU A 31 4.72 -14.57 0.58
CA LEU A 31 3.79 -13.81 1.39
C LEU A 31 3.78 -14.35 2.81
N PHE A 32 3.73 -13.46 3.78
CA PHE A 32 3.71 -13.81 5.19
C PHE A 32 2.28 -13.72 5.74
N ASP A 33 1.91 -14.74 6.52
CA ASP A 33 0.73 -14.68 7.39
C ASP A 33 1.15 -13.99 8.69
N ASP A 34 1.17 -12.66 8.65
CA ASP A 34 1.79 -11.85 9.70
C ASP A 34 0.76 -11.28 10.69
N PRO A 35 0.88 -11.54 12.01
CA PRO A 35 -0.03 -10.97 13.02
C PRO A 35 -0.01 -9.44 13.07
N ALA A 36 1.03 -8.78 12.58
CA ALA A 36 1.11 -7.33 12.43
C ALA A 36 -0.02 -6.77 11.58
N ILE A 37 -0.55 -7.54 10.63
CA ILE A 37 -1.68 -7.12 9.79
C ILE A 37 -2.93 -6.90 10.64
N GLU A 38 -3.25 -7.82 11.56
CA GLU A 38 -4.42 -7.68 12.43
C GLU A 38 -4.22 -6.54 13.44
N ILE A 39 -3.00 -6.37 13.95
CA ILE A 39 -2.64 -5.24 14.82
C ILE A 39 -2.84 -3.91 14.09
N LEU A 40 -2.40 -3.82 12.83
CA LEU A 40 -2.56 -2.63 11.99
C LEU A 40 -4.03 -2.28 11.80
N PHE A 41 -4.88 -3.24 11.43
CA PHE A 41 -6.32 -2.99 11.26
C PHE A 41 -6.99 -2.55 12.57
N ALA A 42 -6.56 -3.07 13.73
CA ALA A 42 -7.06 -2.63 15.02
C ALA A 42 -6.61 -1.19 15.36
N GLN A 43 -5.33 -0.87 15.13
CA GLN A 43 -4.76 0.43 15.44
C GLN A 43 -5.23 1.54 14.50
N LYS A 44 -5.44 1.22 13.22
CA LYS A 44 -5.79 2.15 12.15
C LYS A 44 -7.21 1.95 11.63
N SER A 45 -8.13 1.54 12.49
CA SER A 45 -9.54 1.31 12.13
C SER A 45 -10.29 2.53 11.58
N GLU A 46 -9.75 3.74 11.84
CA GLU A 46 -10.24 5.00 11.27
C GLU A 46 -9.80 5.24 9.81
N LEU A 47 -8.69 4.63 9.39
CA LEU A 47 -8.14 4.73 8.03
C LEU A 47 -8.42 3.48 7.19
N LEU A 48 -8.44 2.30 7.83
CA LEU A 48 -8.51 0.99 7.19
C LEU A 48 -9.72 0.21 7.68
N ASN A 49 -10.45 -0.38 6.75
CA ASN A 49 -11.59 -1.23 7.03
C ASN A 49 -11.25 -2.70 6.77
N ARG A 50 -11.12 -3.50 7.83
CA ARG A 50 -10.76 -4.93 7.76
C ARG A 50 -11.62 -5.78 6.82
N GLY A 51 -12.90 -5.43 6.68
CA GLY A 51 -13.85 -6.16 5.84
C GLY A 51 -13.86 -5.74 4.37
N ARG A 52 -13.22 -4.61 4.03
CA ARG A 52 -13.25 -4.03 2.67
C ARG A 52 -11.87 -3.91 2.04
N ASP A 53 -10.89 -3.56 2.85
CA ASP A 53 -9.51 -3.32 2.46
C ASP A 53 -8.66 -4.57 2.71
N SER A 54 -7.51 -4.63 2.07
CA SER A 54 -6.54 -5.70 2.21
C SER A 54 -5.17 -5.16 2.53
N VAL A 55 -4.40 -5.93 3.30
CA VAL A 55 -2.98 -5.69 3.52
C VAL A 55 -2.25 -7.00 3.28
N LEU A 56 -1.17 -6.95 2.52
CA LEU A 56 -0.27 -8.08 2.29
C LEU A 56 1.13 -7.68 2.71
N ILE A 57 1.85 -8.58 3.37
CA ILE A 57 3.27 -8.42 3.66
C ILE A 57 4.01 -9.57 2.98
N GLY A 58 5.14 -9.27 2.37
CA GLY A 58 5.94 -10.28 1.71
C GLY A 58 7.38 -9.86 1.51
N ALA A 59 8.15 -10.77 0.91
CA ALA A 59 9.53 -10.53 0.51
C ALA A 59 9.79 -11.12 -0.88
N CYS A 60 10.57 -10.42 -1.68
CA CYS A 60 11.13 -10.97 -2.91
C CYS A 60 12.23 -11.97 -2.55
N THR A 61 12.18 -13.17 -3.13
CA THR A 61 13.08 -14.29 -2.76
C THR A 61 14.15 -14.57 -3.81
N ASP A 62 14.19 -13.83 -4.91
CA ASP A 62 15.29 -13.96 -5.87
C ASP A 62 16.62 -13.56 -5.21
N GLU A 63 17.68 -14.31 -5.53
CA GLU A 63 18.92 -14.38 -4.75
C GLU A 63 19.49 -13.01 -4.35
N GLY A 64 19.50 -12.73 -3.03
CA GLY A 64 20.22 -11.62 -2.42
C GLY A 64 19.49 -10.28 -2.36
N LEU A 65 18.23 -10.19 -2.80
CA LEU A 65 17.53 -8.91 -2.85
C LEU A 65 17.21 -8.32 -1.48
N GLY A 66 16.91 -9.13 -0.45
CA GLY A 66 16.60 -8.59 0.89
C GLY A 66 15.48 -7.54 0.89
N VAL A 67 14.59 -7.60 -0.12
CA VAL A 67 13.53 -6.62 -0.34
C VAL A 67 12.22 -7.16 0.23
N TYR A 68 11.69 -6.42 1.19
CA TYR A 68 10.38 -6.66 1.79
C TYR A 68 9.38 -5.65 1.25
N PHE A 69 8.10 -6.00 1.29
CA PHE A 69 7.05 -5.10 0.87
C PHE A 69 5.80 -5.23 1.74
N ALA A 70 5.10 -4.12 1.92
CA ALA A 70 3.73 -4.07 2.41
C ALA A 70 2.84 -3.47 1.32
N GLN A 71 1.80 -4.19 0.92
CA GLN A 71 0.81 -3.71 -0.04
C GLN A 71 -0.50 -3.45 0.66
N PHE A 72 -1.03 -2.24 0.50
CA PHE A 72 -2.37 -1.86 0.95
C PHE A 72 -3.29 -1.85 -0.28
N GLY A 73 -4.34 -2.67 -0.24
CA GLY A 73 -5.45 -2.63 -1.16
C GLY A 73 -6.61 -1.87 -0.55
N ILE A 74 -6.83 -0.63 -0.97
CA ILE A 74 -7.90 0.22 -0.49
C ILE A 74 -9.09 0.15 -1.44
N ARG A 75 -10.27 -0.19 -0.92
CA ARG A 75 -11.47 -0.27 -1.74
C ARG A 75 -11.99 1.12 -2.08
N ILE A 76 -11.99 1.46 -3.37
CA ILE A 76 -12.50 2.75 -3.87
C ILE A 76 -13.97 2.63 -4.29
N THR A 77 -14.36 1.50 -4.87
CA THR A 77 -15.76 1.20 -5.25
C THR A 77 -16.13 -0.24 -4.89
N GLU A 78 -17.38 -0.67 -5.10
CA GLU A 78 -17.78 -2.06 -4.86
C GLU A 78 -16.98 -3.08 -5.67
N SER A 79 -16.50 -2.69 -6.85
CA SER A 79 -15.80 -3.57 -7.80
C SER A 79 -14.30 -3.31 -7.91
N PHE A 80 -13.79 -2.18 -7.37
CA PHE A 80 -12.40 -1.78 -7.55
C PHE A 80 -11.68 -1.58 -6.22
N ILE A 81 -10.54 -2.24 -6.12
CA ILE A 81 -9.53 -2.04 -5.08
C ILE A 81 -8.34 -1.36 -5.75
N SER A 82 -7.86 -0.27 -5.16
CA SER A 82 -6.61 0.36 -5.56
C SER A 82 -5.50 -0.12 -4.67
N HIS A 83 -4.36 -0.43 -5.27
CA HIS A 83 -3.19 -0.92 -4.58
C HIS A 83 -2.14 0.16 -4.48
N VAL A 84 -1.58 0.30 -3.29
CA VAL A 84 -0.32 1.01 -3.03
C VAL A 84 0.64 0.03 -2.40
N VAL A 85 1.89 0.06 -2.84
CA VAL A 85 2.95 -0.77 -2.27
C VAL A 85 4.02 0.11 -1.66
N PHE A 86 4.54 -0.32 -0.52
CA PHE A 86 5.68 0.25 0.18
C PHE A 86 6.77 -0.81 0.26
N VAL A 87 8.01 -0.40 0.02
CA VAL A 87 9.18 -1.27 -0.05
C VAL A 87 10.07 -1.00 1.16
N PHE A 88 10.56 -2.06 1.77
CA PHE A 88 11.37 -2.04 2.99
C PHE A 88 12.65 -2.86 2.75
N ASP A 89 13.72 -2.51 3.45
CA ASP A 89 14.98 -3.29 3.51
C ASP A 89 15.00 -4.29 4.68
N HIS A 90 13.91 -4.35 5.44
CA HIS A 90 13.69 -5.26 6.56
C HIS A 90 12.22 -5.69 6.61
N HIS A 91 11.92 -6.76 7.34
CA HIS A 91 10.54 -7.14 7.59
C HIS A 91 9.84 -6.03 8.40
N PRO A 92 8.77 -5.39 7.88
CA PRO A 92 8.15 -4.25 8.55
C PRO A 92 7.52 -4.68 9.88
N ARG A 93 7.68 -3.85 10.90
CA ARG A 93 7.09 -4.01 12.24
C ARG A 93 5.70 -3.38 12.30
N PRO A 94 4.86 -3.76 13.28
CA PRO A 94 3.50 -3.21 13.39
C PRO A 94 3.44 -1.68 13.48
N ASP A 95 4.38 -1.06 14.19
CA ASP A 95 4.50 0.41 14.32
C ASP A 95 4.89 1.08 12.99
N GLU A 96 5.77 0.45 12.22
CA GLU A 96 6.19 0.93 10.90
C GLU A 96 5.06 0.83 9.86
N LEU A 97 4.26 -0.24 9.92
CA LEU A 97 3.05 -0.38 9.11
C LEU A 97 2.02 0.69 9.45
N ALA A 98 1.87 1.01 10.75
CA ALA A 98 0.96 2.05 11.21
C ALA A 98 1.40 3.43 10.71
N GLU A 99 2.70 3.76 10.77
CA GLU A 99 3.24 4.99 10.19
C GLU A 99 3.06 5.02 8.66
N THR A 100 3.27 3.89 8.00
CA THR A 100 3.07 3.76 6.55
C THR A 100 1.62 4.01 6.16
N ALA A 101 0.65 3.54 6.96
CA ALA A 101 -0.76 3.81 6.75
C ALA A 101 -1.08 5.30 6.91
N ASP A 102 -0.51 5.98 7.91
CA ASP A 102 -0.68 7.42 8.12
C ASP A 102 -0.14 8.25 6.96
N ASP A 103 0.94 7.78 6.32
CA ASP A 103 1.53 8.44 5.16
C ASP A 103 0.67 8.36 3.89
N MET A 104 -0.28 7.43 3.80
CA MET A 104 -1.09 7.28 2.59
C MET A 104 -1.88 8.56 2.26
N GLU A 105 -2.50 9.20 3.25
CA GLU A 105 -3.28 10.42 3.06
C GLU A 105 -2.45 11.59 2.50
N PRO A 106 -1.33 12.01 3.13
CA PRO A 106 -0.51 13.08 2.56
C PRO A 106 0.13 12.70 1.22
N LEU A 107 0.44 11.42 0.98
CA LEU A 107 0.93 10.96 -0.32
C LEU A 107 -0.14 11.08 -1.42
N VAL A 108 -1.38 10.73 -1.13
CA VAL A 108 -2.51 10.91 -2.05
C VAL A 108 -2.76 12.40 -2.31
N LEU A 109 -2.81 13.22 -1.25
CA LEU A 109 -3.03 14.67 -1.37
C LEU A 109 -1.97 15.35 -2.26
N ARG A 110 -0.70 14.97 -2.14
CA ARG A 110 0.38 15.49 -3.00
C ARG A 110 0.19 15.15 -4.48
N HIS A 111 -0.40 14.00 -4.78
CA HIS A 111 -0.70 13.61 -6.17
C HIS A 111 -1.98 14.26 -6.70
N LEU A 112 -2.85 14.76 -5.83
CA LEU A 112 -4.05 15.53 -6.18
C LEU A 112 -3.76 17.04 -6.28
N ASP A 113 -2.66 17.51 -5.70
CA ASP A 113 -2.28 18.94 -5.73
C ASP A 113 -1.99 19.37 -7.18
N GLY A 114 -2.84 20.23 -7.73
CA GLY A 114 -2.84 20.62 -9.15
C GLY A 114 -3.90 19.94 -10.02
N VAL A 115 -4.68 19.01 -9.48
CA VAL A 115 -5.85 18.41 -10.14
C VAL A 115 -7.09 19.25 -9.82
N ASP A 116 -7.75 19.83 -10.84
CA ASP A 116 -9.03 20.52 -10.64
C ASP A 116 -10.15 19.49 -10.40
N ILE A 117 -10.45 19.25 -9.12
CA ILE A 117 -11.51 18.35 -8.67
C ILE A 117 -12.87 18.74 -9.29
N GLY A 118 -13.08 20.03 -9.60
CA GLY A 118 -14.28 20.52 -10.26
C GLY A 118 -14.47 20.01 -11.69
N GLU A 119 -13.38 19.69 -12.40
CA GLU A 119 -13.43 19.12 -13.75
C GLU A 119 -13.78 17.63 -13.74
N ILE A 120 -13.29 16.88 -12.74
CA ILE A 120 -13.57 15.45 -12.57
C ILE A 120 -15.06 15.21 -12.26
N LEU A 121 -15.64 16.02 -11.37
CA LEU A 121 -17.06 15.91 -10.99
C LEU A 121 -18.01 16.27 -12.14
N ARG A 122 -17.61 17.17 -13.06
CA ARG A 122 -18.40 17.49 -14.26
C ARG A 122 -18.43 16.36 -15.28
N ARG A 123 -17.37 15.56 -15.40
CA ARG A 123 -17.28 14.46 -16.37
C ARG A 123 -18.02 13.20 -15.93
N GLY A 124 -18.22 12.98 -14.63
CA GLY A 124 -18.97 11.83 -14.09
C GLY A 124 -20.51 11.98 -14.13
N SER A 125 -21.03 13.10 -14.64
CA SER A 125 -22.47 13.38 -14.73
C SER A 125 -23.06 13.13 -16.14
N HIS A 126 -22.39 12.31 -16.95
CA HIS A 126 -22.83 11.93 -18.30
C HIS A 126 -23.18 10.45 -18.41
#